data_AF-A0A1H1MSX5-F1
#
_entry.id   AF-A0A1H1MSX5-F1
#
_cell.length_a   1.000
_cell.length_b   1.000
_cell.length_c   1.000
_cell.angle_alpha   90.00
_cell.angle_beta   90.00
_cell.angle_gamma   90.00
#
_symmetry.space_group_name_H-M   'P 1'
#
loop_
_entity.id
_entity.type
_entity.pdbx_description
1 polymer ?
#
loop_
_entity_poly.entity_id
_entity_poly.type
_entity_poly.pdbx_seq_one_letter_code
_entity_poly.pdbx_strand_id
1 'polypeptide(L)'
;MKTIDSIPITKISRATKLVSTGAKVGVNYLKYYGDKMVNSEEDAKARLNQNNAEDIYDSLKTLKGSALKVAQMLSMEKSILPQAYVEKFSLSQFSVPPLSPPLVIKTFKKYFGKHPEDLFDTFNATSVNAASIGQVHIAEKNGKKFAVKIQYPGVAESIASDLALVKPIAIKMFNIKGKDSDKYFKEVENKLTEETNYILEIEQSKAVADACKHIPNLKFPKYYSDLSSERIITMDYMKGEHLSEFVTHNTDEALANQLGQALWDFYMFQIHNLRKVHADPHPGNFLISASGDLIALDFGCMKTIPEDFYIPYFELAEKECIDNPKLFTKKLYELEILRKDDSEEEIKFFSAMFHELLSLFTKPFHVEEFDFSNPDFFNQISEMGQRYSKSTELRNMNGNRGSKHFIYINRTFFGLYNLMFDLKSKNVKINNFKNL
;
A
#
# COMPACT_ATOMS: atom_id res chain seq x y z
N MET A 1 7.18 -25.95 7.71
CA MET A 1 6.55 -25.15 6.64
C MET A 1 7.05 -25.68 5.30
N LYS A 2 6.21 -25.92 4.28
CA LYS A 2 6.69 -26.39 2.97
C LYS A 2 7.44 -25.25 2.27
N THR A 3 8.74 -25.42 2.01
CA THR A 3 9.55 -24.50 1.19
C THR A 3 9.23 -24.73 -0.29
N ILE A 4 9.47 -23.72 -1.12
CA ILE A 4 9.26 -23.84 -2.56
C ILE A 4 10.58 -23.94 -3.29
N ASP A 5 10.67 -24.93 -4.18
CA ASP A 5 11.86 -25.19 -4.99
C ASP A 5 11.81 -24.52 -6.37
N SER A 6 10.64 -24.01 -6.80
CA SER A 6 10.50 -23.26 -8.05
C SER A 6 9.40 -22.18 -8.02
N ILE A 7 9.70 -21.02 -8.58
CA ILE A 7 8.74 -19.94 -8.85
C ILE A 7 8.59 -19.84 -10.38
N PRO A 8 7.39 -19.61 -10.95
CA PRO A 8 7.24 -19.38 -12.38
C PRO A 8 7.94 -18.08 -12.80
N ILE A 9 9.17 -18.21 -13.31
CA ILE A 9 10.06 -17.09 -13.68
C ILE A 9 9.92 -16.70 -15.16
N THR A 10 9.48 -17.63 -16.02
CA THR A 10 9.47 -17.41 -17.47
C THR A 10 8.16 -16.78 -17.94
N LYS A 11 8.25 -15.91 -18.96
CA LYS A 11 7.07 -15.26 -19.58
C LYS A 11 6.01 -16.27 -20.01
N ILE A 12 6.42 -17.44 -20.52
CA ILE A 12 5.51 -18.51 -20.98
C ILE A 12 4.80 -19.18 -19.79
N SER A 13 5.54 -19.55 -18.73
CA SER A 13 4.94 -20.18 -17.56
C SER A 13 3.94 -19.25 -16.86
N ARG A 14 4.29 -17.95 -16.77
CA ARG A 14 3.36 -16.93 -16.30
C ARG A 14 2.16 -16.82 -17.27
N ALA A 15 2.38 -16.63 -18.58
CA ALA A 15 1.34 -16.57 -19.62
C ALA A 15 0.29 -17.70 -19.51
N THR A 16 0.72 -18.95 -19.29
CA THR A 16 -0.20 -20.09 -19.11
C THR A 16 -1.10 -19.93 -17.89
N LYS A 17 -0.56 -19.42 -16.77
CA LYS A 17 -1.37 -19.13 -15.59
C LYS A 17 -2.40 -18.03 -15.88
N LEU A 18 -2.04 -17.06 -16.72
CA LEU A 18 -2.91 -15.96 -17.14
C LEU A 18 -4.13 -16.46 -17.89
N VAL A 19 -3.90 -17.34 -18.87
CA VAL A 19 -4.95 -17.98 -19.66
C VAL A 19 -5.87 -18.80 -18.74
N SER A 20 -5.30 -19.54 -17.79
CA SER A 20 -6.09 -20.35 -16.85
C SER A 20 -7.01 -19.50 -15.96
N THR A 21 -6.54 -18.35 -15.48
CA THR A 21 -7.35 -17.43 -14.65
C THR A 21 -8.39 -16.71 -15.48
N GLY A 22 -8.04 -16.26 -16.69
CA GLY A 22 -9.00 -15.67 -17.62
C GLY A 22 -10.15 -16.64 -17.95
N ALA A 23 -9.84 -17.92 -18.15
CA ALA A 23 -10.85 -18.95 -18.36
C ALA A 23 -11.77 -19.14 -17.15
N LYS A 24 -11.22 -19.20 -15.93
CA LYS A 24 -11.98 -19.28 -14.67
C LYS A 24 -12.93 -18.09 -14.49
N VAL A 25 -12.42 -16.86 -14.69
CA VAL A 25 -13.24 -15.64 -14.64
C VAL A 25 -14.32 -15.67 -15.72
N GLY A 26 -14.01 -16.13 -16.93
CA GLY A 26 -15.00 -16.33 -18.00
C GLY A 26 -16.12 -17.31 -17.61
N VAL A 27 -15.78 -18.43 -16.97
CA VAL A 27 -16.75 -19.40 -16.43
C VAL A 27 -17.61 -18.75 -15.34
N ASN A 28 -17.04 -17.91 -14.47
CA ASN A 28 -17.80 -17.22 -13.44
C ASN A 28 -18.82 -16.23 -14.04
N TYR A 29 -18.48 -15.56 -15.14
CA TYR A 29 -19.44 -14.73 -15.87
C TYR A 29 -20.57 -15.57 -16.50
N LEU A 30 -20.28 -16.75 -17.07
CA LEU A 30 -21.32 -17.65 -17.57
C LEU A 30 -22.24 -18.12 -16.44
N LYS A 31 -21.67 -18.48 -15.28
CA LYS A 31 -22.44 -18.80 -14.08
C LYS A 31 -23.31 -17.63 -13.64
N TYR A 32 -22.81 -16.40 -13.64
CA TYR A 32 -23.59 -15.19 -13.33
C TYR A 32 -24.80 -15.03 -14.23
N TYR A 33 -24.66 -15.21 -15.54
CA TYR A 33 -25.80 -15.11 -16.46
C TYR A 33 -26.85 -16.19 -16.20
N GLY A 34 -26.45 -17.40 -15.84
CA GLY A 34 -27.38 -18.45 -15.38
C GLY A 34 -28.02 -18.12 -14.02
N ASP A 35 -27.22 -17.64 -13.07
CA ASP A 35 -27.68 -17.31 -11.71
C ASP A 35 -28.66 -16.13 -11.71
N LYS A 36 -28.46 -15.14 -12.58
CA LYS A 36 -29.37 -14.00 -12.79
C LYS A 36 -30.75 -14.42 -13.31
N MET A 37 -30.87 -15.59 -13.94
CA MET A 37 -32.16 -16.10 -14.39
C MET A 37 -33.01 -16.68 -13.25
N VAL A 38 -32.39 -17.04 -12.12
CA VAL A 38 -33.04 -17.77 -11.02
C VAL A 38 -33.02 -17.00 -9.70
N ASN A 39 -32.11 -16.03 -9.56
CA ASN A 39 -31.91 -15.24 -8.34
C ASN A 39 -31.97 -13.74 -8.64
N SER A 40 -32.02 -12.93 -7.58
CA SER A 40 -31.91 -11.47 -7.71
C SER A 40 -30.58 -11.09 -8.37
N GLU A 41 -30.59 -10.00 -9.14
CA GLU A 41 -29.37 -9.49 -9.80
C GLU A 41 -28.29 -9.11 -8.78
N GLU A 42 -28.69 -8.66 -7.59
CA GLU A 42 -27.79 -8.32 -6.51
C GLU A 42 -27.06 -9.55 -5.95
N ASP A 43 -27.80 -10.64 -5.69
CA ASP A 43 -27.22 -11.90 -5.17
C ASP A 43 -26.33 -12.58 -6.20
N ALA A 44 -26.75 -12.63 -7.47
CA ALA A 44 -25.97 -13.17 -8.56
C ALA A 44 -24.64 -12.41 -8.72
N LYS A 45 -24.67 -11.08 -8.55
CA LYS A 45 -23.49 -10.23 -8.65
C LYS A 45 -22.57 -10.35 -7.43
N ALA A 46 -23.14 -10.50 -6.23
CA ALA A 46 -22.36 -10.78 -5.02
C ALA A 46 -21.55 -12.08 -5.16
N ARG A 47 -22.19 -13.16 -5.62
CA ARG A 47 -21.52 -14.45 -5.89
C ARG A 47 -20.49 -14.36 -7.01
N LEU A 48 -20.76 -13.61 -8.08
CA LEU A 48 -19.78 -13.34 -9.13
C LEU A 48 -18.51 -12.69 -8.56
N ASN A 49 -18.68 -11.65 -7.73
CA ASN A 49 -17.56 -10.94 -7.11
C ASN A 49 -16.76 -11.84 -6.18
N GLN A 50 -17.43 -12.68 -5.37
CA GLN A 50 -16.77 -13.64 -4.48
C GLN A 50 -15.93 -14.67 -5.25
N ASN A 51 -16.52 -15.30 -6.27
CA ASN A 51 -15.84 -16.31 -7.09
C ASN A 51 -14.64 -15.70 -7.84
N ASN A 52 -14.82 -14.51 -8.42
CA ASN A 52 -13.74 -13.82 -9.11
C ASN A 52 -12.64 -13.38 -8.15
N ALA A 53 -12.97 -12.83 -6.98
CA ALA A 53 -11.99 -12.46 -5.97
C ALA A 53 -11.11 -13.64 -5.55
N GLU A 54 -11.72 -14.82 -5.37
CA GLU A 54 -11.01 -16.06 -5.04
C GLU A 54 -10.11 -16.55 -6.19
N ASP A 55 -10.66 -16.69 -7.41
CA ASP A 55 -9.89 -17.18 -8.56
C ASP A 55 -8.72 -16.26 -8.94
N ILE A 56 -8.93 -14.95 -8.83
CA ILE A 56 -7.90 -13.94 -9.09
C ILE A 56 -6.86 -13.99 -7.97
N TYR A 57 -7.28 -13.99 -6.69
CA TYR A 57 -6.35 -14.06 -5.56
C TYR A 57 -5.47 -15.30 -5.61
N ASP A 58 -6.03 -16.48 -5.87
CA ASP A 58 -5.25 -17.72 -5.97
C ASP A 58 -4.22 -17.67 -7.10
N SER A 59 -4.55 -16.99 -8.20
CA SER A 59 -3.60 -16.75 -9.29
C SER A 59 -2.47 -15.82 -8.86
N LEU A 60 -2.80 -14.65 -8.29
CA LEU A 60 -1.84 -13.66 -7.81
C LEU A 60 -0.92 -14.25 -6.73
N LYS A 61 -1.48 -15.06 -5.82
CA LYS A 61 -0.76 -15.81 -4.79
C LYS A 61 0.23 -16.82 -5.39
N THR A 62 -0.15 -17.50 -6.48
CA THR A 62 0.75 -18.44 -7.17
C THR A 62 1.88 -17.71 -7.90
N LEU A 63 1.59 -16.55 -8.49
CA LEU A 63 2.56 -15.75 -9.25
C LEU A 63 3.61 -15.06 -8.35
N LYS A 64 3.21 -14.69 -7.12
CA LYS A 64 4.04 -14.03 -6.09
C LYS A 64 4.68 -12.71 -6.54
N GLY A 65 5.34 -12.02 -5.60
CA GLY A 65 6.07 -10.78 -5.86
C GLY A 65 5.13 -9.68 -6.33
N SER A 66 5.35 -9.17 -7.54
CA SER A 66 4.62 -8.06 -8.13
C SER A 66 3.11 -8.31 -8.21
N ALA A 67 2.67 -9.49 -8.63
CA ALA A 67 1.26 -9.86 -8.66
C ALA A 67 0.60 -9.76 -7.27
N LEU A 68 1.32 -10.21 -6.24
CA LEU A 68 0.82 -10.18 -4.87
C LEU A 68 0.82 -8.75 -4.31
N LYS A 69 1.83 -7.94 -4.62
CA LYS A 69 1.86 -6.51 -4.28
C LYS A 69 0.71 -5.76 -4.94
N VAL A 70 0.35 -6.07 -6.19
CA VAL A 70 -0.84 -5.50 -6.83
C VAL A 70 -2.11 -5.87 -6.06
N ALA A 71 -2.24 -7.12 -5.60
CA ALA A 71 -3.35 -7.50 -4.72
C ALA A 71 -3.35 -6.70 -3.40
N GLN A 72 -2.19 -6.53 -2.76
CA GLN A 72 -2.03 -5.72 -1.54
C GLN A 72 -2.42 -4.25 -1.79
N MET A 73 -1.97 -3.66 -2.89
CA MET A 73 -2.30 -2.29 -3.25
C MET A 73 -3.81 -2.13 -3.50
N LEU A 74 -4.42 -3.08 -4.20
CA LEU A 74 -5.85 -3.09 -4.45
C LEU A 74 -6.65 -3.27 -3.15
N SER A 75 -6.26 -4.17 -2.24
CA SER A 75 -7.00 -4.42 -0.99
C SER A 75 -7.09 -3.21 -0.07
N MET A 76 -6.17 -2.26 -0.18
CA MET A 76 -6.16 -1.04 0.61
C MET A 76 -7.16 0.01 0.09
N GLU A 77 -7.62 -0.09 -1.15
CA GLU A 77 -8.65 0.77 -1.75
C GLU A 77 -10.07 0.29 -1.40
N LYS A 78 -10.35 0.20 -0.09
CA LYS A 78 -11.61 -0.34 0.47
C LYS A 78 -12.86 0.40 0.01
N SER A 79 -12.71 1.67 -0.38
CA SER A 79 -13.81 2.55 -0.79
C SER A 79 -14.32 2.28 -2.21
N ILE A 80 -13.54 1.60 -3.06
CA ILE A 80 -13.85 1.44 -4.49
C ILE A 80 -13.98 -0.03 -4.89
N LEU A 81 -13.35 -0.95 -4.15
CA LEU A 81 -13.47 -2.39 -4.41
C LEU A 81 -14.72 -3.01 -3.78
N PRO A 82 -15.34 -4.02 -4.43
CA PRO A 82 -16.32 -4.85 -3.75
C PRO A 82 -15.68 -5.55 -2.55
N GLN A 83 -16.41 -5.62 -1.43
CA GLN A 83 -15.95 -6.16 -0.15
C GLN A 83 -15.25 -7.54 -0.29
N ALA A 84 -15.77 -8.42 -1.14
CA ALA A 84 -15.18 -9.73 -1.39
C ALA A 84 -13.73 -9.68 -1.92
N TYR A 85 -13.39 -8.68 -2.74
CA TYR A 85 -12.02 -8.47 -3.21
C TYR A 85 -11.13 -7.92 -2.11
N VAL A 86 -11.62 -6.96 -1.31
CA VAL A 86 -10.90 -6.39 -0.17
C VAL A 86 -10.52 -7.50 0.81
N GLU A 87 -11.49 -8.33 1.20
CA GLU A 87 -11.30 -9.44 2.14
C GLU A 87 -10.37 -10.51 1.59
N LYS A 88 -10.51 -10.88 0.32
CA LYS A 88 -9.65 -11.93 -0.24
C LYS A 88 -8.24 -11.42 -0.50
N PHE A 89 -8.09 -10.19 -0.97
CA PHE A 89 -6.79 -9.61 -1.25
C PHE A 89 -6.07 -9.19 0.03
N SER A 90 -6.73 -8.91 1.16
CA SER A 90 -6.02 -8.68 2.44
C SER A 90 -5.19 -9.90 2.87
N LEU A 91 -5.60 -11.13 2.51
CA LEU A 91 -4.84 -12.36 2.76
C LEU A 91 -3.46 -12.37 2.09
N SER A 92 -3.25 -11.54 1.05
CA SER A 92 -1.95 -11.37 0.39
C SER A 92 -0.86 -10.85 1.33
N GLN A 93 -1.24 -10.29 2.48
CA GLN A 93 -0.34 -9.81 3.52
C GLN A 93 0.31 -10.97 4.30
N PHE A 94 -0.32 -12.15 4.34
CA PHE A 94 0.00 -13.21 5.32
C PHE A 94 0.51 -14.52 4.70
N SER A 95 0.74 -14.60 3.39
CA SER A 95 0.93 -15.91 2.74
C SER A 95 1.94 -15.91 1.59
N VAL A 96 3.22 -15.77 1.92
CA VAL A 96 4.30 -16.08 0.97
C VAL A 96 5.21 -17.18 1.53
N PRO A 97 5.08 -18.44 1.05
CA PRO A 97 6.00 -19.51 1.44
C PRO A 97 7.45 -19.16 1.08
N PRO A 98 8.41 -19.47 1.94
CA PRO A 98 9.79 -19.04 1.75
C PRO A 98 10.52 -19.81 0.64
N LEU A 99 11.53 -19.16 0.06
CA LEU A 99 12.50 -19.78 -0.84
C LEU A 99 13.23 -20.91 -0.11
N SER A 100 13.55 -21.96 -0.86
CA SER A 100 14.48 -22.97 -0.38
C SER A 100 15.89 -22.39 -0.19
N PRO A 101 16.68 -22.89 0.78
CA PRO A 101 18.07 -22.48 0.98
C PRO A 101 18.95 -22.46 -0.28
N PRO A 102 18.83 -23.41 -1.24
CA PRO A 102 19.58 -23.35 -2.50
C PRO A 102 19.29 -22.11 -3.35
N LEU A 103 18.04 -21.63 -3.39
CA LEU A 103 17.67 -20.42 -4.12
C LEU A 103 18.23 -19.17 -3.44
N VAL A 104 18.31 -19.15 -2.11
CA VAL A 104 18.95 -18.09 -1.34
C VAL A 104 20.44 -18.02 -1.68
N ILE A 105 21.16 -19.14 -1.59
CA ILE A 105 22.59 -19.22 -1.92
C ILE A 105 22.85 -18.82 -3.38
N LYS A 106 22.01 -19.29 -4.31
CA LYS A 106 22.11 -18.91 -5.74
C LYS A 106 21.95 -17.40 -5.94
N THR A 107 21.09 -16.75 -5.15
CA THR A 107 20.89 -15.30 -5.20
C THR A 107 22.15 -14.57 -4.73
N PHE A 108 22.75 -14.99 -3.61
CA PHE A 108 24.03 -14.45 -3.15
C PHE A 108 25.15 -14.61 -4.19
N LYS A 109 25.30 -15.81 -4.77
CA LYS A 109 26.29 -16.03 -5.84
C LYS A 109 26.09 -15.11 -7.04
N LYS A 110 24.83 -14.87 -7.44
CA LYS A 110 24.52 -14.04 -8.60
C LYS A 110 24.88 -12.57 -8.37
N TYR A 111 24.56 -12.01 -7.21
CA TYR A 111 24.67 -10.56 -6.97
C TYR A 111 25.94 -10.15 -6.21
N PHE A 112 26.52 -11.03 -5.39
CA PHE A 112 27.78 -10.77 -4.68
C PHE A 112 28.97 -11.56 -5.22
N GLY A 113 28.75 -12.55 -6.10
CA GLY A 113 29.81 -13.48 -6.53
C GLY A 113 30.32 -14.41 -5.40
N LYS A 114 29.65 -14.40 -4.24
CA LYS A 114 30.08 -15.01 -2.99
C LYS A 114 28.96 -15.82 -2.35
N HIS A 115 29.33 -16.70 -1.43
CA HIS A 115 28.38 -17.34 -0.53
C HIS A 115 28.02 -16.41 0.64
N PRO A 116 26.84 -16.57 1.28
CA PRO A 116 26.50 -15.82 2.48
C PRO A 116 27.57 -15.92 3.58
N GLU A 117 28.16 -17.11 3.73
CA GLU A 117 29.20 -17.41 4.72
C GLU A 117 30.53 -16.69 4.45
N ASP A 118 30.76 -16.18 3.23
CA ASP A 118 31.92 -15.32 2.93
C ASP A 118 31.68 -13.85 3.36
N LEU A 119 30.42 -13.49 3.63
CA LEU A 119 30.00 -12.13 3.98
C LEU A 119 29.64 -12.01 5.47
N PHE A 120 29.13 -13.06 6.09
CA PHE A 120 28.67 -13.11 7.47
C PHE A 120 29.32 -14.27 8.22
N ASP A 121 29.56 -14.09 9.53
CA ASP A 121 30.11 -15.15 10.40
C ASP A 121 29.10 -16.30 10.54
N THR A 122 27.81 -15.95 10.62
CA THR A 122 26.72 -16.92 10.54
C THR A 122 25.58 -16.38 9.67
N PHE A 123 24.92 -17.27 8.94
CA PHE A 123 23.76 -16.91 8.11
C PHE A 123 22.68 -18.00 8.22
N ASN A 124 21.49 -17.64 8.70
CA ASN A 124 20.37 -18.57 8.74
C ASN A 124 19.66 -18.60 7.38
N ALA A 125 19.90 -19.67 6.61
CA ALA A 125 19.28 -19.85 5.31
C ALA A 125 17.76 -20.14 5.38
N THR A 126 17.20 -20.40 6.57
CA THR A 126 15.76 -20.42 6.79
C THR A 126 15.29 -19.00 7.08
N SER A 127 14.35 -18.49 6.28
CA SER A 127 13.79 -17.15 6.49
C SER A 127 13.02 -17.09 7.81
N VAL A 128 13.11 -15.96 8.50
CA VAL A 128 12.31 -15.70 9.71
C VAL A 128 10.97 -15.06 9.37
N ASN A 129 10.96 -14.14 8.40
CA ASN A 129 9.76 -13.40 8.01
C ASN A 129 9.65 -13.34 6.48
N ALA A 130 8.42 -13.28 5.97
CA ALA A 130 8.17 -12.88 4.59
C ALA A 130 8.18 -11.35 4.48
N ALA A 131 8.61 -10.83 3.34
CA ALA A 131 8.46 -9.43 2.94
C ALA A 131 7.62 -9.38 1.66
N SER A 132 7.17 -8.18 1.26
CA SER A 132 6.21 -8.05 0.15
C SER A 132 6.70 -8.69 -1.16
N ILE A 133 7.94 -8.40 -1.58
CA ILE A 133 8.57 -8.97 -2.78
C ILE A 133 9.81 -9.82 -2.46
N GLY A 134 9.97 -10.24 -1.21
CA GLY A 134 11.15 -10.96 -0.76
C GLY A 134 10.96 -11.66 0.58
N GLN A 135 12.05 -11.99 1.24
CA GLN A 135 12.05 -12.63 2.55
C GLN A 135 13.23 -12.19 3.40
N VAL A 136 13.10 -12.25 4.71
CA VAL A 136 14.11 -11.79 5.66
C VAL A 136 14.80 -12.97 6.33
N HIS A 137 16.12 -12.91 6.38
CA HIS A 137 16.99 -13.85 7.07
C HIS A 137 17.73 -13.15 8.21
N ILE A 138 18.12 -13.94 9.22
CA ILE A 138 19.01 -13.47 10.28
C ILE A 138 20.43 -13.86 9.91
N ALA A 139 21.34 -12.90 10.04
CA ALA A 139 22.78 -13.11 9.91
C ALA A 139 23.52 -12.48 11.08
N GLU A 140 24.73 -12.95 11.37
CA GLU A 140 25.62 -12.33 12.35
C GLU A 140 26.99 -12.02 11.73
N LYS A 141 27.55 -10.88 12.11
CA LYS A 141 28.91 -10.47 11.73
C LYS A 141 29.52 -9.62 12.83
N ASN A 142 30.73 -9.95 13.27
CA ASN A 142 31.45 -9.26 14.34
C ASN A 142 30.62 -9.11 15.63
N GLY A 143 29.89 -10.17 16.01
CA GLY A 143 29.03 -10.16 17.20
C GLY A 143 27.74 -9.35 17.08
N LYS A 144 27.44 -8.78 15.90
CA LYS A 144 26.21 -8.01 15.64
C LYS A 144 25.23 -8.82 14.78
N LYS A 145 23.93 -8.72 15.10
CA LYS A 145 22.83 -9.32 14.33
C LYS A 145 22.33 -8.39 13.23
N PHE A 146 22.02 -8.97 12.07
CA PHE A 146 21.52 -8.29 10.89
C PHE A 146 20.23 -8.95 10.39
N ALA A 147 19.33 -8.11 9.86
CA ALA A 147 18.23 -8.53 9.02
C ALA A 147 18.67 -8.43 7.56
N VAL A 148 18.62 -9.55 6.83
CA VAL A 148 19.02 -9.64 5.43
C VAL A 148 17.77 -9.92 4.58
N LYS A 149 17.25 -8.90 3.90
CA LYS A 149 16.08 -8.98 3.02
C LYS A 149 16.51 -9.37 1.61
N ILE A 150 16.01 -10.49 1.11
CA ILE A 150 16.36 -11.08 -0.19
C ILE A 150 15.13 -11.08 -1.07
N GLN A 151 15.24 -10.46 -2.25
CA GLN A 151 14.15 -10.42 -3.22
C GLN A 151 13.86 -11.80 -3.81
N TYR A 152 12.59 -12.10 -4.09
CA TYR A 152 12.23 -13.31 -4.81
C TYR A 152 12.77 -13.26 -6.27
N PRO A 153 13.35 -14.35 -6.78
CA PRO A 153 13.84 -14.40 -8.16
C PRO A 153 12.71 -14.15 -9.17
N GLY A 154 12.96 -13.30 -10.17
CA GLY A 154 12.02 -13.05 -11.27
C GLY A 154 10.98 -11.97 -11.03
N VAL A 155 10.94 -11.35 -9.84
CA VAL A 155 9.91 -10.34 -9.53
C VAL A 155 10.06 -9.11 -10.41
N ALA A 156 11.26 -8.53 -10.48
CA ALA A 156 11.54 -7.37 -11.33
C ALA A 156 11.15 -7.61 -12.80
N GLU A 157 11.45 -8.80 -13.32
CA GLU A 157 11.22 -9.16 -14.72
C GLU A 157 9.74 -9.45 -15.04
N SER A 158 8.90 -9.65 -14.02
CA SER A 158 7.51 -10.08 -14.19
C SER A 158 6.45 -9.00 -13.94
N ILE A 159 6.82 -7.83 -13.40
CA ILE A 159 5.91 -6.73 -13.09
C ILE A 159 5.00 -6.39 -14.28
N ALA A 160 5.58 -6.11 -15.45
CA ALA A 160 4.83 -5.72 -16.63
C ALA A 160 3.81 -6.78 -17.06
N SER A 161 4.22 -8.06 -17.06
CA SER A 161 3.33 -9.17 -17.40
C SER A 161 2.24 -9.41 -16.37
N ASP A 162 2.53 -9.18 -15.09
CA ASP A 162 1.55 -9.33 -14.01
C ASP A 162 0.51 -8.21 -14.04
N LEU A 163 0.94 -6.97 -14.30
CA LEU A 163 0.00 -5.85 -14.43
C LEU A 163 -0.90 -5.98 -15.66
N ALA A 164 -0.37 -6.53 -16.76
CA ALA A 164 -1.17 -6.82 -17.94
C ALA A 164 -2.36 -7.76 -17.66
N LEU A 165 -2.29 -8.58 -16.60
CA LEU A 165 -3.39 -9.44 -16.16
C LEU A 165 -4.50 -8.73 -15.43
N VAL A 166 -4.08 -7.86 -14.53
CA VAL A 166 -5.00 -7.20 -13.61
C VAL A 166 -5.67 -6.05 -14.34
N LYS A 167 -5.02 -5.49 -15.36
CA LYS A 167 -5.50 -4.37 -16.15
C LYS A 167 -6.93 -4.57 -16.71
N PRO A 168 -7.28 -5.66 -17.42
CA PRO A 168 -8.66 -5.88 -17.88
C PRO A 168 -9.69 -5.96 -16.74
N ILE A 169 -9.33 -6.60 -15.64
CA ILE A 169 -10.21 -6.74 -14.46
C ILE A 169 -10.43 -5.36 -13.83
N ALA A 170 -9.36 -4.60 -13.60
CA ALA A 170 -9.39 -3.26 -13.04
C ALA A 170 -10.15 -2.27 -13.95
N ILE A 171 -9.92 -2.27 -15.27
CA ILE A 171 -10.67 -1.43 -16.23
C ILE A 171 -12.17 -1.70 -16.13
N LYS A 172 -12.56 -2.98 -16.12
CA LYS A 172 -13.98 -3.38 -16.05
C LYS A 172 -14.61 -3.08 -14.69
N MET A 173 -13.84 -3.23 -13.61
CA MET A 173 -14.29 -2.99 -12.24
C MET A 173 -14.46 -1.50 -11.92
N PHE A 174 -13.57 -0.64 -12.43
CA PHE A 174 -13.57 0.80 -12.17
C PHE A 174 -14.23 1.62 -13.30
N ASN A 175 -14.87 0.98 -14.27
CA ASN A 175 -15.50 1.62 -15.44
C ASN A 175 -14.58 2.66 -16.11
N ILE A 176 -13.29 2.34 -16.24
CA ILE A 176 -12.30 3.30 -16.76
C ILE A 176 -12.47 3.40 -18.27
N LYS A 177 -13.00 4.54 -18.75
CA LYS A 177 -13.22 4.80 -20.17
C LYS A 177 -12.01 5.55 -20.75
N GLY A 178 -11.61 5.18 -21.97
CA GLY A 178 -10.62 5.92 -22.77
C GLY A 178 -9.14 5.55 -22.56
N LYS A 179 -8.28 6.23 -23.35
CA LYS A 179 -6.83 6.00 -23.44
C LYS A 179 -6.06 6.42 -22.18
N ASP A 180 -6.60 7.32 -21.35
CA ASP A 180 -5.83 7.85 -20.20
C ASP A 180 -5.75 6.86 -19.03
N SER A 181 -6.46 5.72 -19.07
CA SER A 181 -6.32 4.64 -18.07
C SER A 181 -4.88 4.14 -17.95
N ASP A 182 -4.15 4.16 -19.07
CA ASP A 182 -2.75 3.75 -19.14
C ASP A 182 -1.84 4.57 -18.22
N LYS A 183 -2.19 5.82 -17.90
CA LYS A 183 -1.39 6.69 -17.03
C LYS A 183 -1.28 6.14 -15.60
N TYR A 184 -2.38 5.61 -15.05
CA TYR A 184 -2.40 5.04 -13.70
C TYR A 184 -1.72 3.68 -13.65
N PHE A 185 -1.98 2.81 -14.63
CA PHE A 185 -1.30 1.51 -14.70
C PHE A 185 0.21 1.68 -14.84
N LYS A 186 0.65 2.66 -15.64
CA LYS A 186 2.07 2.98 -15.79
C LYS A 186 2.67 3.56 -14.51
N GLU A 187 1.93 4.37 -13.75
CA GLU A 187 2.40 4.85 -12.45
C GLU A 187 2.58 3.68 -11.46
N VAL A 188 1.65 2.73 -11.41
CA VAL A 188 1.77 1.51 -10.59
C VAL A 188 2.95 0.64 -11.06
N GLU A 189 3.10 0.44 -12.37
CA GLU A 189 4.22 -0.30 -12.96
C GLU A 189 5.58 0.30 -12.59
N ASN A 190 5.71 1.61 -12.76
CA ASN A 190 6.93 2.33 -12.40
C ASN A 190 7.24 2.16 -10.92
N LYS A 191 6.24 2.27 -10.04
CA LYS A 191 6.45 2.14 -8.59
C LYS A 191 6.86 0.72 -8.19
N LEU A 192 6.20 -0.30 -8.73
CA LEU A 192 6.60 -1.69 -8.48
C LEU A 192 8.02 -1.96 -8.99
N THR A 193 8.40 -1.35 -10.11
CA THR A 193 9.75 -1.47 -10.67
C THR A 193 10.77 -0.81 -9.74
N GLU A 194 10.48 0.39 -9.24
CA GLU A 194 11.30 1.07 -8.24
C GLU A 194 11.46 0.24 -6.96
N GLU A 195 10.39 -0.38 -6.44
CA GLU A 195 10.44 -1.27 -5.27
C GLU A 195 11.39 -2.47 -5.47
N THR A 196 11.64 -2.90 -6.71
CA THR A 196 12.59 -3.98 -6.98
C THR A 196 14.06 -3.54 -7.01
N ASN A 197 14.33 -2.23 -6.97
CA ASN A 197 15.67 -1.68 -6.91
C ASN A 197 16.09 -1.43 -5.45
N TYR A 198 16.75 -2.42 -4.85
CA TYR A 198 17.18 -2.34 -3.46
C TYR A 198 18.33 -1.36 -3.21
N ILE A 199 19.09 -0.94 -4.23
CA ILE A 199 20.07 0.13 -4.07
C ILE A 199 19.33 1.45 -3.79
N LEU A 200 18.29 1.72 -4.59
CA LEU A 200 17.44 2.90 -4.39
C LEU A 200 16.75 2.86 -3.03
N GLU A 201 16.24 1.70 -2.61
CA GLU A 201 15.63 1.55 -1.29
C GLU A 201 16.62 1.86 -0.15
N ILE A 202 17.88 1.40 -0.24
CA ILE A 202 18.91 1.71 0.77
C ILE A 202 19.18 3.23 0.84
N GLU A 203 19.31 3.89 -0.31
CA GLU A 203 19.52 5.34 -0.37
C GLU A 203 18.35 6.11 0.24
N GLN A 204 17.13 5.74 -0.11
CA GLN A 204 15.90 6.33 0.43
C GLN A 204 15.78 6.08 1.92
N SER A 205 16.07 4.86 2.37
CA SER A 205 15.99 4.48 3.78
C SER A 205 16.96 5.26 4.65
N LYS A 206 18.20 5.44 4.18
CA LYS A 206 19.20 6.28 4.85
C LYS A 206 18.75 7.74 4.91
N ALA A 207 18.27 8.29 3.79
CA ALA A 207 17.83 9.67 3.72
C ALA A 207 16.64 9.96 4.66
N VAL A 208 15.65 9.06 4.71
CA VAL A 208 14.50 9.18 5.61
C VAL A 208 14.92 9.02 7.06
N ALA A 209 15.74 8.01 7.38
CA ALA A 209 16.24 7.81 8.74
C ALA A 209 17.02 9.04 9.25
N ASP A 210 17.90 9.61 8.42
CA ASP A 210 18.66 10.81 8.79
C ASP A 210 17.78 12.05 8.92
N ALA A 211 16.79 12.21 8.05
CA ALA A 211 15.87 13.34 8.10
C ALA A 211 14.94 13.26 9.31
N CYS A 212 14.49 12.07 9.72
CA CYS A 212 13.46 11.88 10.73
C CYS A 212 13.99 11.45 12.12
N LYS A 213 15.30 11.26 12.31
CA LYS A 213 15.87 10.82 13.61
C LYS A 213 15.65 11.75 14.80
N HIS A 214 15.27 13.00 14.55
CA HIS A 214 14.99 13.99 15.60
C HIS A 214 13.56 13.86 16.15
N ILE A 215 12.68 13.13 15.46
CA ILE A 215 11.30 12.90 15.88
C ILE A 215 11.32 12.02 17.15
N PRO A 216 10.68 12.47 18.26
CA PRO A 216 10.65 11.71 19.51
C PRO A 216 10.01 10.32 19.34
N ASN A 217 10.53 9.35 20.10
CA ASN A 217 10.01 7.98 20.17
C ASN A 217 10.03 7.23 18.82
N LEU A 218 10.88 7.65 17.88
CA LEU A 218 11.03 7.05 16.56
C LEU A 218 12.46 6.53 16.37
N LYS A 219 12.57 5.28 15.89
CA LYS A 219 13.85 4.60 15.64
C LYS A 219 13.88 4.00 14.23
N PHE A 220 15.09 3.90 13.70
CA PHE A 220 15.38 3.30 12.41
C PHE A 220 16.54 2.32 12.53
N PRO A 221 16.57 1.23 11.75
CA PRO A 221 17.77 0.42 11.65
C PRO A 221 18.87 1.19 10.91
N LYS A 222 20.13 0.82 11.16
CA LYS A 222 21.22 1.21 10.28
C LYS A 222 21.20 0.35 9.01
N TYR A 223 21.31 0.99 7.85
CA TYR A 223 21.34 0.33 6.53
C TYR A 223 22.77 0.22 6.00
N TYR A 224 23.18 -0.95 5.49
CA TYR A 224 24.57 -1.24 5.10
C TYR A 224 24.71 -1.43 3.59
N SER A 225 25.18 -0.39 2.89
CA SER A 225 25.42 -0.45 1.44
C SER A 225 26.43 -1.52 1.06
N ASP A 226 27.53 -1.67 1.81
CA ASP A 226 28.61 -2.63 1.51
C ASP A 226 28.20 -4.10 1.69
N LEU A 227 27.08 -4.34 2.39
CA LEU A 227 26.48 -5.66 2.58
C LEU A 227 25.16 -5.79 1.81
N SER A 228 24.89 -4.88 0.88
CA SER A 228 23.68 -4.85 0.06
C SER A 228 24.03 -4.91 -1.43
N SER A 229 23.05 -5.25 -2.26
CA SER A 229 23.12 -5.33 -3.72
C SER A 229 21.76 -4.98 -4.32
N GLU A 230 21.62 -5.11 -5.64
CA GLU A 230 20.37 -4.83 -6.35
C GLU A 230 19.20 -5.71 -5.91
N ARG A 231 19.45 -6.83 -5.23
CA ARG A 231 18.41 -7.80 -4.78
C ARG A 231 18.55 -8.26 -3.33
N ILE A 232 19.53 -7.74 -2.59
CA ILE A 232 19.75 -8.07 -1.18
C ILE A 232 19.96 -6.78 -0.38
N ILE A 233 19.19 -6.58 0.68
CA ILE A 233 19.35 -5.47 1.64
C ILE A 233 19.82 -6.04 2.97
N THR A 234 20.83 -5.41 3.54
CA THR A 234 21.29 -5.71 4.89
C THR A 234 21.10 -4.50 5.79
N MET A 235 20.43 -4.70 6.91
CA MET A 235 20.18 -3.67 7.92
C MET A 235 20.30 -4.24 9.34
N ASP A 236 20.32 -3.37 10.35
CA ASP A 236 20.30 -3.80 11.75
C ASP A 236 19.10 -4.69 12.04
N TYR A 237 19.34 -5.80 12.75
CA TYR A 237 18.23 -6.60 13.27
C TYR A 237 17.58 -5.86 14.45
N MET A 238 16.41 -5.29 14.20
CA MET A 238 15.64 -4.57 15.21
C MET A 238 14.86 -5.55 16.09
N LYS A 239 14.87 -5.32 17.41
CA LYS A 239 14.08 -6.08 18.37
C LYS A 239 12.83 -5.29 18.75
N GLY A 240 11.67 -5.88 18.56
CA GLY A 240 10.39 -5.33 18.94
C GLY A 240 9.26 -6.27 18.61
N GLU A 241 8.07 -5.95 19.10
CA GLU A 241 6.82 -6.61 18.75
C GLU A 241 6.23 -5.96 17.49
N HIS A 242 5.61 -6.73 16.60
CA HIS A 242 4.94 -6.13 15.44
C HIS A 242 3.75 -5.26 15.89
N LEU A 243 3.57 -4.09 15.25
CA LEU A 243 2.45 -3.19 15.58
C LEU A 243 1.10 -3.93 15.57
N SER A 244 0.88 -4.81 14.59
CA SER A 244 -0.35 -5.61 14.48
C SER A 244 -0.58 -6.59 15.65
N GLU A 245 0.49 -7.04 16.31
CA GLU A 245 0.40 -7.90 17.50
C GLU A 245 0.16 -7.02 18.73
N PHE A 246 0.94 -5.95 18.87
CA PHE A 246 0.85 -4.99 19.97
C PHE A 246 -0.57 -4.45 20.18
N VAL A 247 -1.25 -4.03 19.10
CA VAL A 247 -2.61 -3.45 19.19
C VAL A 247 -3.67 -4.44 19.71
N THR A 248 -3.41 -5.75 19.64
CA THR A 248 -4.37 -6.77 20.10
C THR A 248 -4.46 -6.91 21.61
N HIS A 249 -3.41 -6.52 22.33
CA HIS A 249 -3.32 -6.70 23.78
C HIS A 249 -3.00 -5.42 24.56
N ASN A 250 -2.51 -4.36 23.89
CA ASN A 250 -2.17 -3.12 24.58
C ASN A 250 -3.40 -2.49 25.27
N THR A 251 -3.23 -2.18 26.55
CA THR A 251 -4.22 -1.46 27.38
C THR A 251 -3.68 -0.14 27.92
N ASP A 252 -2.40 0.18 27.66
CA ASP A 252 -1.78 1.44 28.07
C ASP A 252 -2.10 2.55 27.05
N GLU A 253 -2.98 3.46 27.46
CA GLU A 253 -3.39 4.60 26.66
C GLU A 253 -2.26 5.62 26.46
N ALA A 254 -1.38 5.80 27.45
CA ALA A 254 -0.27 6.74 27.34
C ALA A 254 0.74 6.26 26.29
N LEU A 255 1.05 4.97 26.30
CA LEU A 255 1.90 4.37 25.28
C LEU A 255 1.26 4.40 23.88
N ALA A 256 -0.03 4.11 23.78
CA ALA A 256 -0.79 4.22 22.52
C ALA A 256 -0.75 5.65 21.94
N ASN A 257 -0.92 6.66 22.79
CA ASN A 257 -0.85 8.06 22.38
C ASN A 257 0.58 8.46 21.98
N GLN A 258 1.61 8.01 22.71
CA GLN A 258 3.00 8.25 22.35
C GLN A 258 3.36 7.68 20.98
N LEU A 259 2.98 6.42 20.73
CA LEU A 259 3.22 5.74 19.46
C LEU A 259 2.42 6.40 18.33
N GLY A 260 1.17 6.77 18.59
CA GLY A 260 0.34 7.50 17.63
C GLY A 260 0.93 8.86 17.27
N GLN A 261 1.42 9.62 18.25
CA GLN A 261 2.07 10.91 18.01
C GLN A 261 3.33 10.75 17.16
N ALA A 262 4.20 9.78 17.49
CA ALA A 262 5.40 9.51 16.71
C ALA A 262 5.07 9.09 15.26
N LEU A 263 4.04 8.26 15.08
CA LEU A 263 3.57 7.84 13.76
C LEU A 263 3.00 9.02 12.96
N TRP A 264 2.15 9.84 13.58
CA TRP A 264 1.56 11.02 12.95
C TRP A 264 2.64 12.01 12.50
N ASP A 265 3.53 12.39 13.41
CA ASP A 265 4.61 13.33 13.12
C ASP A 265 5.56 12.80 12.06
N PHE A 266 5.85 11.50 12.08
CA PHE A 266 6.66 10.85 11.05
C PHE A 266 6.08 11.03 9.65
N TYR A 267 4.78 10.82 9.47
CA TYR A 267 4.12 10.99 8.18
C TYR A 267 3.95 12.46 7.79
N MET A 268 3.57 13.32 8.73
CA MET A 268 3.37 14.73 8.44
C MET A 268 4.69 15.42 8.07
N PHE A 269 5.79 15.12 8.78
CA PHE A 269 7.10 15.66 8.46
C PHE A 269 7.56 15.24 7.05
N GLN A 270 7.39 13.97 6.69
CA GLN A 270 7.67 13.46 5.35
C GLN A 270 6.91 14.25 4.25
N ILE A 271 5.60 14.43 4.42
CA ILE A 271 4.74 15.11 3.46
C ILE A 271 5.07 16.61 3.38
N HIS A 272 5.14 17.27 4.53
CA HIS A 272 5.19 18.73 4.63
C HIS A 272 6.61 19.32 4.66
N ASN A 273 7.63 18.54 4.98
CA ASN A 273 9.02 19.03 5.01
C ASN A 273 9.86 18.40 3.90
N LEU A 274 9.67 17.11 3.62
CA LEU A 274 10.47 16.40 2.62
C LEU A 274 9.84 16.37 1.23
N ARG A 275 8.55 16.72 1.11
CA ARG A 275 7.75 16.53 -0.12
C ARG A 275 7.88 15.10 -0.67
N LYS A 276 8.04 14.14 0.25
CA LYS A 276 8.29 12.73 -0.05
C LYS A 276 7.70 11.90 1.08
N VAL A 277 6.89 10.91 0.75
CA VAL A 277 6.23 10.09 1.76
C VAL A 277 6.36 8.61 1.48
N HIS A 278 6.50 7.83 2.55
CA HIS A 278 6.37 6.40 2.48
C HIS A 278 4.91 6.01 2.19
N ALA A 279 4.60 5.59 0.97
CA ALA A 279 3.23 5.35 0.53
C ALA A 279 2.71 3.93 0.84
N ASP A 280 3.26 3.29 1.88
CA ASP A 280 2.85 1.97 2.36
C ASP A 280 2.74 1.91 3.90
N PRO A 281 1.78 2.65 4.49
CA PRO A 281 1.47 2.64 5.94
C PRO A 281 0.84 1.31 6.40
N HIS A 282 1.61 0.22 6.33
CA HIS A 282 1.19 -1.12 6.72
C HIS A 282 1.74 -1.48 8.12
N PRO A 283 0.96 -2.13 9.01
CA PRO A 283 1.43 -2.48 10.37
C PRO A 283 2.73 -3.29 10.39
N GLY A 284 2.92 -4.16 9.39
CA GLY A 284 4.13 -4.98 9.25
C GLY A 284 5.44 -4.20 9.02
N ASN A 285 5.36 -2.92 8.65
CA ASN A 285 6.53 -2.05 8.47
C ASN A 285 6.99 -1.40 9.79
N PHE A 286 6.26 -1.66 10.89
CA PHE A 286 6.49 -1.06 12.19
C PHE A 286 6.67 -2.11 13.28
N LEU A 287 7.65 -1.88 14.16
CA LEU A 287 7.81 -2.61 15.41
C LEU A 287 7.69 -1.67 16.61
N ILE A 288 7.28 -2.20 17.75
CA ILE A 288 7.31 -1.51 19.04
C ILE A 288 8.47 -2.07 19.85
N SER A 289 9.42 -1.21 20.20
CA SER A 289 10.54 -1.59 21.05
C SER A 289 10.11 -1.81 22.50
N ALA A 290 10.91 -2.55 23.27
CA ALA A 290 10.66 -2.73 24.71
C ALA A 290 10.68 -1.42 25.52
N SER A 291 11.26 -0.35 24.98
CA SER A 291 11.25 1.00 25.58
C SER A 291 10.07 1.86 25.15
N GLY A 292 9.14 1.34 24.33
CA GLY A 292 7.97 2.08 23.87
C GLY A 292 8.22 3.01 22.67
N ASP A 293 9.35 2.87 21.98
CA ASP A 293 9.63 3.57 20.73
C ASP A 293 9.05 2.81 19.53
N LEU A 294 8.54 3.56 18.55
CA LEU A 294 8.15 3.08 17.23
C LEU A 294 9.40 2.88 16.37
N ILE A 295 9.54 1.70 15.76
CA ILE A 295 10.65 1.38 14.85
C ILE A 295 10.09 1.25 13.44
N ALA A 296 10.52 2.10 12.51
CA ALA A 296 10.17 2.00 11.10
C ALA A 296 11.27 1.23 10.33
N LEU A 297 10.88 0.21 9.57
CA LEU A 297 11.82 -0.76 8.98
C LEU A 297 12.08 -0.56 7.48
N ASP A 298 11.03 -0.39 6.68
CA ASP A 298 11.06 -0.51 5.21
C ASP A 298 10.62 0.81 4.57
N PHE A 299 11.35 1.23 3.53
CA PHE A 299 11.08 2.43 2.74
C PHE A 299 11.08 2.14 1.23
N GLY A 300 10.74 0.91 0.81
CA GLY A 300 10.69 0.54 -0.61
C GLY A 300 9.68 1.35 -1.43
N CYS A 301 8.61 1.85 -0.80
CA CYS A 301 7.53 2.58 -1.49
C CYS A 301 7.57 4.10 -1.23
N MET A 302 8.73 4.76 -1.39
CA MET A 302 8.77 6.23 -1.28
C MET A 302 8.15 6.90 -2.50
N LYS A 303 7.33 7.92 -2.26
CA LYS A 303 6.69 8.74 -3.30
C LYS A 303 7.04 10.20 -3.13
N THR A 304 7.71 10.78 -4.13
CA THR A 304 7.85 12.23 -4.27
C THR A 304 6.50 12.86 -4.59
N ILE A 305 6.20 13.98 -3.93
CA ILE A 305 5.00 14.79 -4.07
C ILE A 305 5.39 16.07 -4.80
N PRO A 306 5.12 16.17 -6.11
CA PRO A 306 5.39 17.38 -6.88
C PRO A 306 4.63 18.60 -6.33
N GLU A 307 5.20 19.80 -6.43
CA GLU A 307 4.57 21.04 -5.93
C GLU A 307 3.23 21.36 -6.63
N ASP A 308 3.13 21.06 -7.93
CA ASP A 308 1.91 21.23 -8.73
C ASP A 308 0.77 20.29 -8.30
N PHE A 309 1.07 19.24 -7.53
CA PHE A 309 0.07 18.44 -6.84
C PHE A 309 -0.07 18.83 -5.36
N TYR A 310 1.05 19.00 -4.65
CA TYR A 310 1.08 19.26 -3.21
C TYR A 310 0.27 20.50 -2.85
N ILE A 311 0.54 21.63 -3.52
CA ILE A 311 -0.09 22.92 -3.21
C ILE A 311 -1.62 22.82 -3.35
N PRO A 312 -2.18 22.50 -4.54
CA PRO A 312 -3.63 22.44 -4.68
C PRO A 312 -4.27 21.34 -3.83
N TYR A 313 -3.58 20.22 -3.55
CA TYR A 313 -4.12 19.16 -2.70
C TYR A 313 -4.33 19.62 -1.26
N PHE A 314 -3.35 20.30 -0.66
CA PHE A 314 -3.47 20.78 0.72
C PHE A 314 -4.31 22.05 0.83
N GLU A 315 -4.29 22.95 -0.15
CA GLU A 315 -5.24 24.06 -0.22
C GLU A 315 -6.69 23.55 -0.33
N LEU A 316 -6.94 22.44 -1.04
CA LEU A 316 -8.27 21.81 -1.11
C LEU A 316 -8.73 21.26 0.25
N ALA A 317 -7.78 20.93 1.14
CA ALA A 317 -8.08 20.46 2.49
C ALA A 317 -8.34 21.60 3.49
N GLU A 318 -8.02 22.85 3.14
CA GLU A 318 -8.26 24.01 4.01
C GLU A 318 -9.75 24.36 4.09
N LYS A 319 -10.19 24.79 5.27
CA LYS A 319 -11.59 25.09 5.53
C LYS A 319 -12.09 26.25 4.65
N GLU A 320 -11.25 27.25 4.46
CA GLU A 320 -11.50 28.41 3.60
C GLU A 320 -11.74 28.02 2.14
N CYS A 321 -11.13 26.92 1.68
CA CYS A 321 -11.34 26.37 0.35
C CYS A 321 -12.62 25.55 0.27
N ILE A 322 -12.84 24.64 1.23
CA ILE A 322 -14.04 23.79 1.31
C ILE A 322 -15.31 24.66 1.36
N ASP A 323 -15.30 25.71 2.19
CA ASP A 323 -16.45 26.61 2.38
C ASP A 323 -16.64 27.61 1.22
N ASN A 324 -15.73 27.64 0.23
CA ASN A 324 -15.79 28.54 -0.92
C ASN A 324 -15.98 27.77 -2.25
N PRO A 325 -17.21 27.67 -2.77
CA PRO A 325 -17.49 26.87 -3.97
C PRO A 325 -16.65 27.24 -5.19
N LYS A 326 -16.32 28.53 -5.39
CA LYS A 326 -15.51 28.97 -6.53
C LYS A 326 -14.07 28.49 -6.42
N LEU A 327 -13.49 28.64 -5.22
CA LEU A 327 -12.13 28.20 -4.95
C LEU A 327 -12.04 26.68 -4.99
N PHE A 328 -12.99 25.99 -4.36
CA PHE A 328 -13.12 24.53 -4.37
C PHE A 328 -13.16 23.97 -5.79
N THR A 329 -14.09 24.44 -6.63
CA THR A 329 -14.22 24.00 -8.02
C THR A 329 -12.94 24.27 -8.82
N LYS A 330 -12.29 25.43 -8.63
CA LYS A 330 -11.01 25.72 -9.28
C LYS A 330 -9.95 24.67 -8.93
N LYS A 331 -9.82 24.32 -7.66
CA LYS A 331 -8.86 23.31 -7.19
C LYS A 331 -9.19 21.90 -7.68
N LEU A 332 -10.48 21.56 -7.81
CA LEU A 332 -10.87 20.30 -8.44
C LEU A 332 -10.43 20.19 -9.91
N TYR A 333 -10.44 21.29 -10.68
CA TYR A 333 -9.89 21.28 -12.05
C TYR A 333 -8.36 21.19 -12.06
N GLU A 334 -7.66 21.91 -11.17
CA GLU A 334 -6.19 21.85 -11.06
C GLU A 334 -5.72 20.43 -10.73
N LEU A 335 -6.49 19.69 -9.94
CA LEU A 335 -6.19 18.31 -9.55
C LEU A 335 -6.72 17.25 -10.54
N GLU A 336 -7.21 17.67 -11.72
CA GLU A 336 -7.85 16.81 -12.73
C GLU A 336 -9.06 16.01 -12.20
N ILE A 337 -9.61 16.38 -11.04
CA ILE A 337 -10.83 15.78 -10.52
C ILE A 337 -11.95 16.15 -11.47
N LEU A 338 -12.21 17.44 -11.68
CA LEU A 338 -13.11 17.89 -12.74
C LEU A 338 -12.35 18.01 -14.07
N ARG A 339 -13.03 17.68 -15.17
CA ARG A 339 -12.48 17.76 -16.52
C ARG A 339 -13.26 18.75 -17.36
N LYS A 340 -12.60 19.30 -18.39
CA LYS A 340 -13.22 20.28 -19.30
C LYS A 340 -14.28 19.65 -20.21
N ASP A 341 -14.22 18.34 -20.39
CA ASP A 341 -15.16 17.54 -21.17
C ASP A 341 -16.27 16.90 -20.33
N ASP A 342 -16.33 17.19 -19.02
CA ASP A 342 -17.42 16.73 -18.15
C ASP A 342 -18.73 17.46 -18.50
N SER A 343 -19.84 16.71 -18.47
CA SER A 343 -21.19 17.28 -18.52
C SER A 343 -21.53 18.10 -17.27
N GLU A 344 -22.56 18.96 -17.34
CA GLU A 344 -23.02 19.71 -16.17
C GLU A 344 -23.45 18.81 -15.01
N GLU A 345 -24.01 17.63 -15.33
CA GLU A 345 -24.39 16.61 -14.34
C GLU A 345 -23.17 16.02 -13.64
N GLU A 346 -22.12 15.66 -14.40
CA GLU A 346 -20.86 15.16 -13.85
C GLU A 346 -20.19 16.23 -12.98
N ILE A 347 -20.13 17.48 -13.42
CA ILE A 347 -19.55 18.59 -12.64
C ILE A 347 -20.26 18.72 -11.30
N LYS A 348 -21.59 18.76 -11.28
CA LYS A 348 -22.38 18.85 -10.04
C LYS A 348 -22.15 17.64 -9.14
N PHE A 349 -22.26 16.44 -9.70
CA PHE A 349 -22.14 15.19 -8.95
C PHE A 349 -20.76 15.07 -8.28
N PHE A 350 -19.69 15.25 -9.05
CA PHE A 350 -18.35 15.08 -8.53
C PHE A 350 -17.93 16.22 -7.60
N SER A 351 -18.40 17.44 -7.82
CA SER A 351 -18.16 18.54 -6.88
C SER A 351 -18.79 18.25 -5.53
N ALA A 352 -20.06 17.80 -5.51
CA ALA A 352 -20.75 17.44 -4.27
C ALA A 352 -20.10 16.25 -3.56
N MET A 353 -19.74 15.20 -4.31
CA MET A 353 -19.06 14.03 -3.78
C MET A 353 -17.71 14.37 -3.15
N PHE A 354 -16.86 15.13 -3.85
CA PHE A 354 -15.55 15.50 -3.32
C PHE A 354 -15.66 16.47 -2.14
N HIS A 355 -16.65 17.38 -2.16
CA HIS A 355 -16.91 18.26 -1.03
C HIS A 355 -17.26 17.46 0.23
N GLU A 356 -18.17 16.50 0.12
CA GLU A 356 -18.53 15.62 1.24
C GLU A 356 -17.33 14.79 1.72
N LEU A 357 -16.60 14.17 0.78
CA LEU A 357 -15.40 13.39 1.06
C LEU A 357 -14.37 14.19 1.84
N LEU A 358 -14.04 15.40 1.39
CA LEU A 358 -13.00 16.21 2.01
C LEU A 358 -13.46 16.83 3.32
N SER A 359 -14.72 17.27 3.41
CA SER A 359 -15.30 17.76 4.67
C SER A 359 -15.19 16.73 5.79
N LEU A 360 -15.28 15.45 5.46
CA LEU A 360 -15.12 14.36 6.41
C LEU A 360 -13.65 14.00 6.61
N PHE A 361 -12.93 13.70 5.53
CA PHE A 361 -11.57 13.15 5.57
C PHE A 361 -10.56 14.12 6.17
N THR A 362 -10.77 15.42 6.00
CA THR A 362 -9.84 16.46 6.47
C THR A 362 -10.10 16.92 7.90
N LYS A 363 -11.12 16.38 8.59
CA LYS A 363 -11.43 16.71 9.99
C LYS A 363 -10.20 16.76 10.91
N PRO A 364 -9.25 15.81 10.85
CA PRO A 364 -8.05 15.89 11.68
C PRO A 364 -7.25 17.18 11.47
N PHE A 365 -7.18 17.73 10.26
CA PHE A 365 -6.40 18.94 9.96
C PHE A 365 -7.02 20.23 10.51
N HIS A 366 -8.28 20.19 10.94
CA HIS A 366 -9.05 21.38 11.39
C HIS A 366 -9.08 21.57 12.89
N VAL A 367 -8.33 20.74 13.64
CA VAL A 367 -8.28 20.76 15.10
C VAL A 367 -6.83 20.73 15.59
N GLU A 368 -6.60 21.17 16.82
CA GLU A 368 -5.27 21.10 17.43
C GLU A 368 -4.90 19.67 17.83
N GLU A 369 -5.87 18.95 18.40
CA GLU A 369 -5.76 17.55 18.82
C GLU A 369 -6.94 16.75 18.25
N PHE A 370 -6.68 15.51 17.80
CA PHE A 370 -7.70 14.63 17.22
C PHE A 370 -7.69 13.23 17.85
N ASP A 371 -8.90 12.72 18.11
CA ASP A 371 -9.15 11.37 18.61
C ASP A 371 -9.37 10.39 17.46
N PHE A 372 -8.31 9.65 17.12
CA PHE A 372 -8.37 8.58 16.12
C PHE A 372 -8.97 7.28 16.67
N SER A 373 -9.26 7.15 17.96
CA SER A 373 -9.95 5.99 18.50
C SER A 373 -11.47 6.04 18.29
N ASN A 374 -12.01 7.20 17.90
CA ASN A 374 -13.44 7.41 17.74
C ASN A 374 -13.99 6.60 16.54
N PRO A 375 -14.85 5.57 16.77
CA PRO A 375 -15.40 4.75 15.70
C PRO A 375 -16.34 5.53 14.78
N ASP A 376 -16.98 6.61 15.25
CA ASP A 376 -17.93 7.38 14.45
C ASP A 376 -17.25 8.04 13.24
N PHE A 377 -16.00 8.47 13.40
CA PHE A 377 -15.21 9.04 12.30
C PHE A 377 -14.99 8.01 11.18
N PHE A 378 -14.58 6.79 11.54
CA PHE A 378 -14.34 5.71 10.58
C PHE A 378 -15.62 5.16 9.98
N ASN A 379 -16.69 5.06 10.78
CA ASN A 379 -18.01 4.65 10.32
C ASN A 379 -18.53 5.61 9.25
N GLN A 380 -18.44 6.93 9.48
CA GLN A 380 -18.84 7.92 8.47
C GLN A 380 -18.05 7.76 7.16
N ILE A 381 -16.73 7.51 7.23
CA ILE A 381 -15.90 7.32 6.04
C ILE A 381 -16.30 6.04 5.30
N SER A 382 -16.54 4.97 6.05
CA SER A 382 -16.95 3.66 5.52
C SER A 382 -18.33 3.73 4.87
N GLU A 383 -19.32 4.33 5.55
CA GLU A 383 -20.68 4.52 5.05
C GLU A 383 -20.71 5.34 3.76
N MET A 384 -19.94 6.44 3.73
CA MET A 384 -19.77 7.25 2.53
C MET A 384 -19.16 6.42 1.38
N GLY A 385 -18.08 5.68 1.64
CA GLY A 385 -17.46 4.79 0.65
C GLY A 385 -18.44 3.74 0.12
N GLN A 386 -19.22 3.11 1.00
CA GLN A 386 -20.24 2.14 0.60
C GLN A 386 -21.34 2.76 -0.25
N ARG A 387 -21.83 3.96 0.12
CA ARG A 387 -22.86 4.68 -0.63
C ARG A 387 -22.39 4.99 -2.06
N TYR A 388 -21.17 5.50 -2.22
CA TYR A 388 -20.62 5.78 -3.55
C TYR A 388 -20.30 4.50 -4.34
N SER A 389 -19.75 3.46 -3.70
CA SER A 389 -19.51 2.16 -4.35
C SER A 389 -20.79 1.50 -4.88
N LYS A 390 -21.93 1.72 -4.21
CA LYS A 390 -23.26 1.24 -4.62
C LYS A 390 -23.96 2.16 -5.62
N SER A 391 -23.54 3.42 -5.76
CA SER A 391 -24.16 4.40 -6.66
C SER A 391 -24.10 3.93 -8.13
N THR A 392 -25.28 3.79 -8.74
CA THR A 392 -25.42 3.50 -10.17
C THR A 392 -25.02 4.69 -11.03
N GLU A 393 -25.21 5.91 -10.53
CA GLU A 393 -24.79 7.16 -11.18
C GLU A 393 -23.26 7.20 -11.33
N LEU A 394 -22.52 6.98 -10.23
CA LEU A 394 -21.05 6.93 -10.26
C LEU A 394 -20.54 5.82 -11.20
N ARG A 395 -21.19 4.65 -11.19
CA ARG A 395 -20.82 3.51 -12.05
C ARG A 395 -20.97 3.80 -13.54
N ASN A 396 -21.85 4.72 -13.92
CA ASN A 396 -22.09 5.07 -15.33
C ASN A 396 -21.17 6.19 -15.82
N MET A 397 -20.70 7.03 -14.90
CA MET A 397 -19.75 8.12 -15.16
C MET A 397 -18.33 7.62 -15.44
N ASN A 398 -17.49 8.46 -16.05
CA ASN A 398 -16.11 8.10 -16.36
C ASN A 398 -15.25 8.12 -15.09
N GLY A 399 -14.73 6.96 -14.65
CA GLY A 399 -13.87 6.88 -13.46
C GLY A 399 -12.44 7.42 -13.63
N ASN A 400 -12.06 7.84 -14.84
CA ASN A 400 -10.71 8.30 -15.20
C ASN A 400 -10.48 9.77 -14.82
N ARG A 401 -10.38 10.04 -13.52
CA ARG A 401 -10.37 11.38 -12.93
C ARG A 401 -9.36 11.46 -11.79
N GLY A 402 -8.81 12.65 -11.56
CA GLY A 402 -7.82 12.94 -10.54
C GLY A 402 -6.38 12.73 -11.00
N SER A 403 -5.46 13.54 -10.47
CA SER A 403 -4.03 13.35 -10.65
C SER A 403 -3.58 11.92 -10.31
N LYS A 404 -2.60 11.41 -11.06
CA LYS A 404 -1.96 10.11 -10.80
C LYS A 404 -1.36 9.98 -9.38
N HIS A 405 -1.12 11.10 -8.70
CA HIS A 405 -0.56 11.12 -7.35
C HIS A 405 -1.58 10.78 -6.26
N PHE A 406 -2.89 10.90 -6.51
CA PHE A 406 -3.93 10.56 -5.54
C PHE A 406 -3.84 9.11 -5.05
N ILE A 407 -3.47 8.16 -5.92
CA ILE A 407 -3.36 6.73 -5.58
C ILE A 407 -2.44 6.54 -4.37
N TYR A 408 -1.32 7.26 -4.31
CA TYR A 408 -0.36 7.10 -3.22
C TYR A 408 -0.69 7.95 -2.02
N ILE A 409 -1.14 9.18 -2.21
CA ILE A 409 -1.42 10.10 -1.10
C ILE A 409 -2.67 9.69 -0.33
N ASN A 410 -3.77 9.36 -1.03
CA ASN A 410 -4.96 8.88 -0.36
C ASN A 410 -4.69 7.55 0.35
N ARG A 411 -3.99 6.60 -0.31
CA ARG A 411 -3.55 5.35 0.32
C ARG A 411 -2.73 5.60 1.59
N THR A 412 -1.84 6.59 1.57
CA THR A 412 -1.03 6.96 2.73
C THR A 412 -1.92 7.42 3.89
N PHE A 413 -2.82 8.36 3.65
CA PHE A 413 -3.70 8.86 4.71
C PHE A 413 -4.70 7.82 5.20
N PHE A 414 -5.31 7.04 4.31
CA PHE A 414 -6.21 5.95 4.71
C PHE A 414 -5.49 4.92 5.57
N GLY A 415 -4.32 4.46 5.15
CA GLY A 415 -3.57 3.50 5.94
C GLY A 415 -3.10 4.09 7.26
N LEU A 416 -2.60 5.34 7.27
CA LEU A 416 -2.24 6.05 8.49
C LEU A 416 -3.43 6.12 9.45
N TYR A 417 -4.61 6.56 9.01
CA TYR A 417 -5.79 6.64 9.87
C TYR A 417 -6.18 5.27 10.45
N ASN A 418 -6.11 4.19 9.66
CA ASN A 418 -6.34 2.84 10.19
C ASN A 418 -5.30 2.45 11.26
N LEU A 419 -4.01 2.74 11.04
CA LEU A 419 -2.97 2.48 12.05
C LEU A 419 -3.24 3.24 13.35
N MET A 420 -3.65 4.51 13.24
CA MET A 420 -3.98 5.36 14.39
C MET A 420 -5.22 4.86 15.14
N PHE A 421 -6.22 4.35 14.42
CA PHE A 421 -7.41 3.73 14.99
C PHE A 421 -7.10 2.40 15.69
N ASP A 422 -6.30 1.54 15.07
CA ASP A 422 -5.88 0.27 15.65
C ASP A 422 -5.06 0.51 16.95
N LEU A 423 -4.21 1.55 16.96
CA LEU A 423 -3.49 1.99 18.16
C LEU A 423 -4.41 2.57 19.24
N LYS A 424 -5.63 3.02 18.88
CA LYS A 424 -6.56 3.76 19.75
C LYS A 424 -5.96 5.07 20.28
N SER A 425 -5.26 5.81 19.44
CA SER A 425 -4.63 7.09 19.81
C SER A 425 -5.66 8.22 19.87
N LYS A 426 -5.80 8.86 21.04
CA LYS A 426 -6.83 9.86 21.34
C LYS A 426 -6.36 11.31 21.31
N ASN A 427 -5.15 11.57 21.77
CA ASN A 427 -4.67 12.94 22.03
C ASN A 427 -3.53 13.30 21.08
N VAL A 428 -3.78 13.14 19.78
CA VAL A 428 -2.75 13.33 18.76
C VAL A 428 -2.73 14.79 18.34
N LYS A 429 -1.61 15.46 18.63
CA LYS A 429 -1.36 16.85 18.26
C LYS A 429 -1.04 16.93 16.78
N ILE A 430 -1.96 17.52 16.02
CA ILE A 430 -1.98 17.45 14.56
C ILE A 430 -0.84 18.25 13.93
N ASN A 431 -0.52 19.40 14.51
CA ASN A 431 0.49 20.31 14.00
C ASN A 431 1.85 20.21 14.73
N ASN A 432 2.06 19.17 15.55
CA ASN A 432 3.28 19.03 16.36
C ASN A 432 4.54 18.93 15.49
N PHE A 433 4.48 18.23 14.36
CA PHE A 433 5.56 18.12 13.37
C PHE A 433 6.16 19.46 12.88
N LYS A 434 5.42 20.58 12.98
CA LYS A 434 5.91 21.90 12.59
C LYS A 434 6.97 22.47 13.54
N ASN A 435 7.06 21.92 14.74
CA ASN A 435 7.96 22.37 15.81
C ASN A 435 9.10 21.38 16.09
N LEU A 436 9.27 20.34 15.25
CA LEU A 436 10.29 19.30 15.40
C LEU A 436 11.62 19.66 14.76
#